data_AF-A0A220MR11-F1
#
_entry.id   AF-A0A220MR11-F1
#
_cell.length_a   1.000
_cell.length_b   1.000
_cell.length_c   1.000
_cell.angle_alpha   90.00
_cell.angle_beta   90.00
_cell.angle_gamma   90.00
#
_symmetry.space_group_name_H-M   'P 1'
#
loop_
_entity.id
_entity.type
_entity.pdbx_description
1 polymer ?
#
loop_
_entity_poly.entity_id
_entity_poly.type
_entity_poly.pdbx_seq_one_letter_code
_entity_poly.pdbx_strand_id
1 'polypeptide(L)'
;MKSRFTYAILLLLALSLTVLGCKPDSASQIRQQSQKAQPSAERKESQKPLLLILIDSLMDKSLQEAIRQGRAPALGYLLANGRYYPEVVSSFPTMSVTIDSTLLTGTYADRHHLPGLSWFNDKEKRMIYYGYGPKEGLKIDQPQVLLDILHQLNLVQLNPHTKTIHEELAERGKDTASINGIIWRGKTAHTLQIPRLVAFSTRLPGEVNVNGPKLLSYAAFAQLDPNQKSEKRIWRKYGMNDEFSAQEIAYLINNKKLPPLTIAYLPENDMEVHMKGAASIEGVEKADKALQTVLDAFGSWDKAVKEARWIVMGDSAQSAVLDDRQIAAIDLRDFLNPYQIAKIGRPVTSTDQIMIATNERMAYIYALDPRIPLSDIVNRLQREPKLDIIARKEGKKVVVTAGTVKRQFTYQPNGRFTDPYGQSWAFSGDPRLLDITINKNRITYGKYPDVLARLYGAMNSHDGRYVVVTVQPGHELITENSPTHIGGAAHGSLHEMDSLVPLLVTGTTTGPQTLRIVDLKDWLLRLTTE
;
A
#
# COMPACT_ATOMS: atom_id res chain seq x y z
N MET A 1 -31.68 5.79 -26.65
CA MET A 1 -30.74 6.91 -26.94
C MET A 1 -29.39 6.79 -26.20
N LYS A 2 -28.88 5.56 -25.96
CA LYS A 2 -27.63 5.30 -25.22
C LYS A 2 -26.47 4.79 -26.11
N SER A 3 -26.62 4.73 -27.45
CA SER A 3 -25.59 4.16 -28.34
C SER A 3 -25.03 5.12 -29.39
N ARG A 4 -25.40 6.40 -29.39
CA ARG A 4 -24.84 7.40 -30.34
C ARG A 4 -23.60 8.13 -29.81
N PHE A 5 -23.35 8.11 -28.49
CA PHE A 5 -22.20 8.77 -27.88
C PHE A 5 -20.94 7.89 -27.80
N THR A 6 -21.08 6.56 -27.85
CA THR A 6 -19.94 5.63 -27.86
C THR A 6 -19.14 5.72 -29.17
N TYR A 7 -19.82 5.99 -30.29
CA TYR A 7 -19.18 6.16 -31.60
C TYR A 7 -18.51 7.52 -31.78
N ALA A 8 -18.96 8.57 -31.09
CA ALA A 8 -18.33 9.90 -31.18
C ALA A 8 -16.94 9.94 -30.52
N ILE A 9 -16.74 9.16 -29.45
CA ILE A 9 -15.45 9.02 -28.76
C ILE A 9 -14.48 8.16 -29.61
N LEU A 10 -14.98 7.11 -30.27
CA LEU A 10 -14.18 6.28 -31.19
C LEU A 10 -13.82 7.01 -32.50
N LEU A 11 -14.67 7.90 -33.01
CA LEU A 11 -14.36 8.71 -34.20
C LEU A 11 -13.37 9.86 -33.93
N LEU A 12 -13.35 10.42 -32.72
CA LEU A 12 -12.35 11.42 -32.31
C LEU A 12 -10.97 10.79 -32.02
N LEU A 13 -10.92 9.51 -31.64
CA LEU A 13 -9.68 8.73 -31.51
C LEU A 13 -9.12 8.25 -32.87
N ALA A 14 -9.94 8.22 -33.93
CA ALA A 14 -9.54 7.80 -35.27
C ALA A 14 -9.06 8.96 -36.18
N LEU A 15 -9.20 10.23 -35.76
CA LEU A 15 -8.84 11.40 -36.57
C LEU A 15 -7.65 12.22 -36.07
N SER A 16 -6.91 11.76 -35.05
CA SER A 16 -5.65 12.39 -34.61
C SER A 16 -4.39 11.59 -35.01
N LEU A 17 -4.55 10.54 -35.82
CA LEU A 17 -3.46 9.76 -36.40
C LEU A 17 -3.22 10.15 -37.86
N THR A 18 -2.78 11.38 -38.11
CA THR A 18 -1.98 11.76 -39.28
C THR A 18 -1.43 13.16 -39.08
N VAL A 19 -0.14 13.29 -38.78
CA VAL A 19 0.88 14.00 -39.59
C VAL A 19 2.24 13.70 -38.95
N LEU A 20 3.04 12.93 -39.68
CA LEU A 20 4.49 12.82 -39.52
C LEU A 20 5.17 14.13 -39.93
N GLY A 21 6.19 14.55 -39.18
CA GLY A 21 7.08 15.63 -39.57
C GLY A 21 8.34 15.67 -38.73
N CYS A 22 9.36 14.90 -39.12
CA CYS A 22 10.73 15.08 -38.66
C CYS A 22 11.28 16.45 -39.11
N LYS A 23 12.04 17.13 -38.25
CA LYS A 23 13.36 17.71 -38.58
C LYS A 23 14.11 18.22 -37.32
N PRO A 24 15.45 18.33 -37.38
CA PRO A 24 16.35 18.32 -36.22
C PRO A 24 16.83 19.70 -35.75
N ASP A 25 17.48 19.68 -34.58
CA ASP A 25 18.48 20.57 -33.98
C ASP A 25 18.25 22.10 -33.94
N SER A 26 18.26 22.62 -32.71
CA SER A 26 18.99 23.85 -32.42
C SER A 26 19.42 23.89 -30.95
N ALA A 27 20.70 23.63 -30.75
CA ALA A 27 21.44 24.07 -29.59
C ALA A 27 21.57 25.60 -29.63
N SER A 28 21.14 26.29 -28.57
CA SER A 28 21.64 27.63 -28.25
C SER A 28 21.50 27.93 -26.75
N GLN A 29 22.66 27.89 -26.10
CA GLN A 29 23.16 28.86 -25.12
C GLN A 29 22.20 29.32 -24.01
N ILE A 30 22.25 28.63 -22.86
CA ILE A 30 22.09 29.29 -21.56
C ILE A 30 23.47 29.40 -20.92
N ARG A 31 24.00 30.61 -20.97
CA ARG A 31 25.22 31.02 -20.28
C ARG A 31 24.88 31.13 -18.79
N GLN A 32 25.16 30.08 -18.01
CA GLN A 32 25.07 30.16 -16.55
C GLN A 32 26.20 31.04 -16.01
N GLN A 33 25.84 32.20 -15.46
CA GLN A 33 26.66 32.85 -14.44
C GLN A 33 26.65 31.96 -13.19
N SER A 34 27.69 31.14 -13.06
CA SER A 34 28.01 30.44 -11.82
C SER A 34 28.42 31.47 -10.75
N GLN A 35 27.46 31.95 -9.96
CA GLN A 35 27.77 32.47 -8.63
C GLN A 35 28.15 31.27 -7.76
N LYS A 36 29.42 31.25 -7.32
CA LYS A 36 29.95 30.26 -6.36
C LYS A 36 29.06 30.23 -5.12
N ALA A 37 28.31 29.15 -4.94
CA ALA A 37 27.66 28.85 -3.68
C ALA A 37 28.75 28.66 -2.61
N GLN A 38 28.73 29.50 -1.58
CA GLN A 38 29.52 29.25 -0.37
C GLN A 38 29.10 27.91 0.24
N PRO A 39 30.04 27.11 0.77
CA PRO A 39 29.72 25.87 1.45
C PRO A 39 28.81 26.16 2.63
N SER A 40 27.59 25.60 2.59
CA SER A 40 26.67 25.59 3.73
C SER A 40 27.36 24.92 4.91
N ALA A 41 27.34 25.57 6.07
CA ALA A 41 27.78 24.96 7.32
C ALA A 41 27.02 23.63 7.53
N GLU A 42 27.73 22.57 7.90
CA GLU A 42 27.15 21.25 8.15
C GLU A 42 26.01 21.36 9.17
N ARG A 43 24.82 20.80 8.83
CA ARG A 43 23.69 20.76 9.76
C ARG A 43 24.07 19.93 10.98
N LYS A 44 23.68 20.40 12.17
CA LYS A 44 23.73 19.55 13.37
C LYS A 44 22.92 18.28 13.12
N GLU A 45 23.35 17.17 13.70
CA GLU A 45 22.71 15.86 13.55
C GLU A 45 21.18 15.93 13.82
N SER A 46 20.77 16.66 14.87
CA SER A 46 19.36 16.91 15.23
C SER A 46 18.55 17.80 14.27
N GLN A 47 19.19 18.36 13.25
CA GLN A 47 18.56 19.25 12.26
C GLN A 47 18.52 18.63 10.85
N LYS A 48 19.04 17.41 10.69
CA LYS A 48 18.97 16.70 9.41
C LYS A 48 17.52 16.29 9.13
N PRO A 49 16.95 16.65 7.97
CA PRO A 49 15.63 16.19 7.58
C PRO A 49 15.68 14.69 7.30
N LEU A 50 14.56 14.03 7.54
CA LEU A 50 14.35 12.62 7.24
C LEU A 50 13.50 12.47 5.98
N LEU A 51 14.04 11.75 4.99
CA LEU A 51 13.32 11.34 3.78
C LEU A 51 13.00 9.85 3.89
N LEU A 52 11.70 9.54 3.96
CA LEU A 52 11.17 8.18 3.86
C LEU A 52 10.61 7.99 2.44
N ILE A 53 11.26 7.14 1.65
CA ILE A 53 10.86 6.79 0.30
C ILE A 53 10.28 5.38 0.31
N LEU A 54 8.98 5.27 0.01
CA LEU A 54 8.28 4.00 -0.15
C LEU A 54 8.27 3.64 -1.63
N ILE A 55 8.84 2.49 -1.97
CA ILE A 55 8.79 1.94 -3.33
C ILE A 55 7.79 0.79 -3.30
N ASP A 56 6.67 0.96 -4.00
CA ASP A 56 5.57 0.00 -3.97
C ASP A 56 6.02 -1.39 -4.47
N SER A 57 5.70 -2.43 -3.72
CA SER A 57 6.09 -3.81 -4.00
C SER A 57 7.60 -4.05 -4.17
N LEU A 58 8.45 -3.24 -3.52
CA LEU A 58 9.90 -3.48 -3.52
C LEU A 58 10.24 -4.72 -2.68
N MET A 59 10.98 -5.66 -3.29
CA MET A 59 11.37 -6.92 -2.67
C MET A 59 12.89 -7.05 -2.59
N ASP A 60 13.38 -7.77 -1.57
CA ASP A 60 14.81 -7.97 -1.34
C ASP A 60 15.52 -8.55 -2.57
N LYS A 61 15.01 -9.64 -3.14
CA LYS A 61 15.67 -10.33 -4.26
C LYS A 61 15.77 -9.47 -5.52
N SER A 62 14.68 -8.80 -5.92
CA SER A 62 14.69 -7.95 -7.12
C SER A 62 15.56 -6.70 -6.92
N LEU A 63 15.58 -6.13 -5.72
CA LEU A 63 16.48 -5.05 -5.35
C LEU A 63 17.96 -5.45 -5.47
N GLN A 64 18.34 -6.55 -4.82
CA GLN A 64 19.72 -7.04 -4.84
C GLN A 64 20.16 -7.36 -6.28
N GLU A 65 19.28 -7.97 -7.07
CA GLU A 65 19.58 -8.29 -8.47
C GLU A 65 19.75 -7.03 -9.33
N ALA A 66 18.89 -6.01 -9.16
CA ALA A 66 19.02 -4.74 -9.86
C ALA A 66 20.36 -4.03 -9.53
N ILE A 67 20.76 -4.03 -8.25
CA ILE A 67 22.05 -3.47 -7.80
C ILE A 67 23.20 -4.28 -8.41
N ARG A 68 23.15 -5.61 -8.34
CA ARG A 68 24.19 -6.51 -8.88
C ARG A 68 24.40 -6.31 -10.39
N GLN A 69 23.34 -6.06 -11.14
CA GLN A 69 23.40 -5.75 -12.57
C GLN A 69 23.81 -4.31 -12.88
N GLY A 70 24.04 -3.46 -11.87
CA GLY A 70 24.34 -2.03 -12.05
C GLY A 70 23.16 -1.20 -12.56
N ARG A 71 21.92 -1.72 -12.45
CA ARG A 71 20.67 -1.07 -12.89
C ARG A 71 20.00 -0.23 -11.80
N ALA A 72 20.49 -0.30 -10.56
CA ALA A 72 20.01 0.49 -9.43
C ALA A 72 21.16 1.20 -8.67
N PRO A 73 21.90 2.12 -9.32
CA PRO A 73 23.08 2.76 -8.72
C PRO A 73 22.77 3.68 -7.53
N ALA A 74 21.62 4.37 -7.48
CA ALA A 74 21.29 5.22 -6.33
C ALA A 74 20.98 4.39 -5.08
N LEU A 75 20.16 3.35 -5.22
CA LEU A 75 19.86 2.40 -4.16
C LEU A 75 21.14 1.66 -3.73
N GLY A 76 21.98 1.24 -4.68
CA GLY A 76 23.28 0.65 -4.40
C GLY A 76 24.21 1.59 -3.62
N TYR A 77 24.22 2.88 -3.96
CA TYR A 77 25.01 3.88 -3.25
C TYR A 77 24.51 4.10 -1.81
N LEU A 78 23.19 4.24 -1.60
CA LEU A 78 22.63 4.35 -0.26
C LEU A 78 22.94 3.09 0.56
N LEU A 79 22.84 1.90 -0.04
CA LEU A 79 23.12 0.61 0.62
C LEU A 79 24.58 0.56 1.08
N ALA A 80 25.52 0.93 0.21
CA ALA A 80 26.95 0.94 0.51
C ALA A 80 27.35 1.91 1.64
N ASN A 81 26.54 2.97 1.86
CA ASN A 81 26.77 3.98 2.89
C ASN A 81 25.85 3.82 4.12
N GLY A 82 25.07 2.75 4.18
CA GLY A 82 23.99 2.58 5.15
C GLY A 82 23.93 1.19 5.78
N ARG A 83 22.76 0.89 6.35
CA ARG A 83 22.38 -0.43 6.86
C ARG A 83 21.23 -0.98 6.05
N TYR A 84 21.23 -2.29 5.87
CA TYR A 84 20.24 -3.00 5.10
C TYR A 84 19.59 -4.09 5.96
N TYR A 85 18.26 -4.12 5.95
CA TYR A 85 17.46 -5.13 6.62
C TYR A 85 16.57 -5.79 5.55
N PRO A 86 16.82 -7.07 5.20
CA PRO A 86 16.10 -7.72 4.10
C PRO A 86 14.67 -8.14 4.47
N GLU A 87 14.37 -8.25 5.77
CA GLU A 87 13.17 -8.93 6.28
C GLU A 87 12.43 -8.06 7.30
N VAL A 88 11.83 -6.96 6.84
CA VAL A 88 10.87 -6.18 7.63
C VAL A 88 9.46 -6.72 7.42
N VAL A 89 8.75 -6.99 8.52
CA VAL A 89 7.39 -7.54 8.47
C VAL A 89 6.37 -6.43 8.23
N SER A 90 5.59 -6.58 7.15
CA SER A 90 4.50 -5.70 6.75
C SER A 90 3.20 -5.94 7.55
N SER A 91 2.14 -5.18 7.26
CA SER A 91 0.81 -5.35 7.87
C SER A 91 0.01 -6.49 7.23
N PHE A 92 -1.20 -6.77 7.73
CA PHE A 92 -2.14 -7.69 7.08
C PHE A 92 -3.54 -7.08 6.96
N PRO A 93 -4.19 -7.16 5.78
CA PRO A 93 -3.62 -7.64 4.51
C PRO A 93 -2.44 -6.78 4.06
N THR A 94 -1.56 -7.37 3.24
CA THR A 94 -0.42 -6.65 2.65
C THR A 94 -0.92 -5.78 1.48
N MET A 95 -1.84 -4.87 1.76
CA MET A 95 -2.49 -3.99 0.80
C MET A 95 -2.10 -2.56 1.14
N SER A 96 -1.69 -1.76 0.17
CA SER A 96 -1.01 -0.47 0.42
C SER A 96 -1.80 0.47 1.34
N VAL A 97 -3.14 0.52 1.21
CA VAL A 97 -4.00 1.30 2.15
C VAL A 97 -3.89 0.85 3.61
N THR A 98 -3.77 -0.44 3.87
CA THR A 98 -3.64 -1.02 5.22
C THR A 98 -2.20 -0.85 5.72
N ILE A 99 -1.22 -1.02 4.83
CA ILE A 99 0.21 -0.89 5.14
C ILE A 99 0.55 0.56 5.48
N ASP A 100 0.18 1.52 4.64
CA ASP A 100 0.38 2.95 4.90
C ASP A 100 -0.32 3.37 6.18
N SER A 101 -1.56 2.88 6.40
CA SER A 101 -2.26 3.15 7.66
C SER A 101 -1.47 2.61 8.85
N THR A 102 -0.89 1.41 8.76
CA THR A 102 -0.06 0.82 9.81
C THR A 102 1.20 1.64 10.05
N LEU A 103 1.93 1.98 8.99
CA LEU A 103 3.16 2.76 9.01
C LEU A 103 2.94 4.14 9.64
N LEU A 104 1.92 4.86 9.20
CA LEU A 104 1.66 6.23 9.64
C LEU A 104 1.05 6.29 11.04
N THR A 105 0.35 5.24 11.49
CA THR A 105 -0.30 5.24 12.81
C THR A 105 0.48 4.50 13.89
N GLY A 106 1.39 3.60 13.52
CA GLY A 106 2.07 2.70 14.44
C GLY A 106 1.13 1.68 15.07
N THR A 107 0.08 1.27 14.35
CA THR A 107 -0.95 0.34 14.86
C THR A 107 -1.41 -0.61 13.77
N TYR A 108 -2.01 -1.75 14.12
CA TYR A 108 -2.63 -2.65 13.14
C TYR A 108 -4.11 -2.28 12.87
N ALA A 109 -4.73 -3.01 11.95
CA ALA A 109 -6.06 -2.70 11.44
C ALA A 109 -7.16 -2.69 12.50
N ASP A 110 -6.99 -3.41 13.61
CA ASP A 110 -7.89 -3.37 14.77
C ASP A 110 -7.97 -1.99 15.43
N ARG A 111 -7.00 -1.11 15.15
CA ARG A 111 -6.95 0.24 15.68
C ARG A 111 -7.09 1.32 14.63
N HIS A 112 -6.47 1.20 13.46
CA HIS A 112 -6.59 2.21 12.41
C HIS A 112 -7.85 2.02 11.54
N HIS A 113 -8.47 0.84 11.57
CA HIS A 113 -9.74 0.48 10.92
C HIS A 113 -9.74 0.41 9.39
N LEU A 114 -8.57 0.26 8.74
CA LEU A 114 -8.50 0.05 7.28
C LEU A 114 -8.23 -1.42 6.96
N PRO A 115 -9.26 -2.17 6.52
CA PRO A 115 -9.16 -3.62 6.38
C PRO A 115 -8.53 -4.09 5.08
N GLY A 116 -8.44 -3.27 4.04
CA GLY A 116 -7.91 -3.63 2.72
C GLY A 116 -8.39 -2.68 1.62
N LEU A 117 -8.00 -2.96 0.37
CA LEU A 117 -8.45 -2.23 -0.83
C LEU A 117 -9.94 -2.41 -1.12
N SER A 118 -10.49 -3.58 -0.78
CA SER A 118 -11.90 -3.91 -0.94
C SER A 118 -12.46 -4.50 0.36
N TRP A 119 -13.58 -3.96 0.83
CA TRP A 119 -14.26 -4.42 2.04
C TRP A 119 -15.72 -3.97 2.06
N PHE A 120 -16.55 -4.65 2.86
CA PHE A 120 -17.95 -4.28 3.05
C PHE A 120 -18.13 -3.43 4.30
N ASN A 121 -18.69 -2.24 4.14
CA ASN A 121 -19.02 -1.37 5.26
C ASN A 121 -20.44 -1.65 5.74
N ASP A 122 -20.56 -2.26 6.92
CA ASP A 122 -21.86 -2.64 7.47
C ASP A 122 -22.76 -1.43 7.82
N LYS A 123 -22.19 -0.27 8.14
CA LYS A 123 -22.96 0.95 8.43
C LYS A 123 -23.52 1.58 7.16
N GLU A 124 -22.70 1.65 6.11
CA GLU A 124 -23.09 2.22 4.82
C GLU A 124 -23.82 1.21 3.91
N LYS A 125 -23.87 -0.08 4.31
CA LYS A 125 -24.47 -1.20 3.57
C LYS A 125 -24.00 -1.28 2.11
N ARG A 126 -22.71 -1.00 1.87
CA ARG A 126 -22.09 -1.05 0.54
C ARG A 126 -20.66 -1.57 0.59
N MET A 127 -20.18 -2.00 -0.57
CA MET A 127 -18.77 -2.23 -0.80
C MET A 127 -18.01 -0.90 -0.89
N ILE A 128 -16.83 -0.88 -0.29
CA ILE A 128 -15.84 0.18 -0.40
C ILE A 128 -14.70 -0.33 -1.27
N TYR A 129 -14.19 0.53 -2.14
CA TYR A 129 -13.06 0.25 -3.01
C TYR A 129 -12.11 1.44 -3.00
N TYR A 130 -10.83 1.19 -2.78
CA TYR A 130 -9.77 2.22 -2.81
C TYR A 130 -8.83 2.11 -4.01
N GLY A 131 -9.10 1.17 -4.91
CA GLY A 131 -8.32 0.97 -6.14
C GLY A 131 -8.91 -0.18 -6.94
N TYR A 132 -9.43 0.12 -8.13
CA TYR A 132 -9.87 -0.85 -9.13
C TYR A 132 -9.60 -0.25 -10.51
N GLY A 133 -8.99 -1.02 -11.41
CA GLY A 133 -8.74 -0.59 -12.77
C GLY A 133 -10.05 -0.29 -13.53
N PRO A 134 -10.03 0.57 -14.57
CA PRO A 134 -11.23 0.90 -15.33
C PRO A 134 -11.89 -0.31 -16.02
N LYS A 135 -11.11 -1.36 -16.34
CA LYS A 135 -11.60 -2.59 -16.99
C LYS A 135 -12.45 -3.43 -16.03
N GLU A 136 -11.98 -3.56 -14.81
CA GLU A 136 -12.63 -4.27 -13.70
C GLU A 136 -13.79 -3.43 -13.13
N GLY A 137 -13.64 -2.11 -13.25
CA GLY A 137 -14.54 -1.07 -12.75
C GLY A 137 -15.82 -0.81 -13.54
N LEU A 138 -16.10 -1.49 -14.65
CA LEU A 138 -17.34 -1.26 -15.43
C LEU A 138 -18.63 -1.47 -14.62
N LYS A 139 -18.57 -2.29 -13.56
CA LYS A 139 -19.69 -2.49 -12.61
C LYS A 139 -19.56 -1.63 -11.35
N ILE A 140 -18.45 -0.93 -11.16
CA ILE A 140 -18.15 -0.18 -9.93
C ILE A 140 -18.30 1.31 -10.22
N ASP A 141 -18.91 2.05 -9.29
CA ASP A 141 -19.07 3.49 -9.39
C ASP A 141 -17.71 4.20 -9.22
N GLN A 142 -17.02 4.45 -10.34
CA GLN A 142 -15.69 5.09 -10.37
C GLN A 142 -15.66 6.48 -9.72
N PRO A 143 -16.66 7.37 -9.94
CA PRO A 143 -16.79 8.60 -9.15
C PRO A 143 -16.77 8.36 -7.64
N GLN A 144 -17.52 7.36 -7.16
CA GLN A 144 -17.53 7.02 -5.73
C GLN A 144 -16.18 6.49 -5.24
N VAL A 145 -15.49 5.67 -6.03
CA VAL A 145 -14.12 5.20 -5.71
C VAL A 145 -13.16 6.38 -5.54
N LEU A 146 -13.22 7.36 -6.45
CA LEU A 146 -12.38 8.55 -6.35
C LEU A 146 -12.69 9.36 -5.07
N LEU A 147 -13.97 9.52 -4.73
CA LEU A 147 -14.37 10.17 -3.46
C LEU A 147 -13.93 9.37 -2.23
N ASP A 148 -14.01 8.04 -2.30
CA ASP A 148 -13.55 7.17 -1.23
C ASP A 148 -12.05 7.36 -0.99
N ILE A 149 -11.23 7.46 -2.04
CA ILE A 149 -9.79 7.71 -1.93
C ILE A 149 -9.48 9.13 -1.43
N LEU A 150 -10.06 10.16 -2.06
CA LEU A 150 -9.69 11.56 -1.80
C LEU A 150 -10.23 12.08 -0.48
N HIS A 151 -11.37 11.55 -0.01
CA HIS A 151 -12.08 12.08 1.15
C HIS A 151 -12.31 11.00 2.22
N GLN A 152 -13.03 9.92 1.89
CA GLN A 152 -13.50 9.00 2.93
C GLN A 152 -12.35 8.28 3.64
N LEU A 153 -11.37 7.80 2.89
CA LEU A 153 -10.23 7.02 3.38
C LEU A 153 -9.51 7.76 4.51
N ASN A 154 -9.05 8.98 4.24
CA ASN A 154 -8.24 9.75 5.19
C ASN A 154 -9.10 10.43 6.29
N LEU A 155 -10.31 10.92 5.97
CA LEU A 155 -11.07 11.79 6.86
C LEU A 155 -12.15 11.10 7.68
N VAL A 156 -12.63 9.93 7.24
CA VAL A 156 -13.80 9.25 7.83
C VAL A 156 -13.48 7.82 8.25
N GLN A 157 -12.91 7.03 7.34
CA GLN A 157 -12.74 5.58 7.51
C GLN A 157 -11.47 5.24 8.32
N LEU A 158 -10.38 5.99 8.12
CA LEU A 158 -9.24 5.95 9.03
C LEU A 158 -9.67 6.43 10.42
N ASN A 159 -9.49 5.59 11.43
CA ASN A 159 -9.98 5.86 12.78
C ASN A 159 -9.52 7.26 13.28
N PRO A 160 -10.43 8.20 13.55
CA PRO A 160 -10.08 9.57 13.95
C PRO A 160 -9.40 9.64 15.33
N HIS A 161 -9.49 8.59 16.13
CA HIS A 161 -8.82 8.50 17.44
C HIS A 161 -7.39 7.96 17.37
N THR A 162 -6.97 7.45 16.21
CA THR A 162 -5.62 6.93 16.00
C THR A 162 -4.82 7.95 15.19
N LYS A 163 -3.98 8.74 15.87
CA LYS A 163 -3.20 9.81 15.22
C LYS A 163 -2.17 9.26 14.25
N THR A 164 -2.07 9.89 13.08
CA THR A 164 -0.94 9.67 12.18
C THR A 164 0.34 10.36 12.70
N ILE A 165 1.48 9.99 12.15
CA ILE A 165 2.76 10.66 12.41
C ILE A 165 2.72 12.14 12.03
N HIS A 166 2.00 12.51 10.97
CA HIS A 166 1.83 13.90 10.57
C HIS A 166 1.06 14.71 11.64
N GLU A 167 0.01 14.12 12.21
CA GLU A 167 -0.78 14.75 13.27
C GLU A 167 0.04 14.90 14.57
N GLU A 168 0.79 13.87 14.95
CA GLU A 168 1.65 13.92 16.14
C GLU A 168 2.79 14.92 16.02
N LEU A 169 3.45 14.98 14.86
CA LEU A 169 4.52 15.95 14.63
C LEU A 169 3.99 17.38 14.58
N ALA A 170 2.82 17.61 13.97
CA ALA A 170 2.17 18.91 13.98
C ALA A 170 1.85 19.39 15.42
N GLU A 171 1.40 18.49 16.31
CA GLU A 171 1.19 18.80 17.73
C GLU A 171 2.48 19.18 18.47
N ARG A 172 3.62 18.66 18.01
CA ARG A 172 4.96 18.99 18.52
C ARG A 172 5.57 20.21 17.82
N GLY A 173 4.79 20.94 17.01
CA GLY A 173 5.24 22.12 16.27
C GLY A 173 6.21 21.80 15.12
N LYS A 174 6.16 20.58 14.58
CA LYS A 174 7.00 20.12 13.48
C LYS A 174 6.15 19.94 12.22
N ASP A 175 6.47 20.70 11.19
CA ASP A 175 5.88 20.51 9.87
C ASP A 175 6.38 19.21 9.23
N THR A 176 5.58 18.65 8.35
CA THR A 176 5.92 17.45 7.58
C THR A 176 5.46 17.59 6.13
N ALA A 177 5.96 16.73 5.25
CA ALA A 177 5.50 16.59 3.88
C ALA A 177 4.99 15.18 3.59
N SER A 178 3.93 15.08 2.79
CA SER A 178 3.49 13.84 2.13
C SER A 178 3.39 14.09 0.63
N ILE A 179 4.06 13.25 -0.15
CA ILE A 179 4.13 13.34 -1.62
C ILE A 179 3.68 11.99 -2.18
N ASN A 180 2.50 11.97 -2.82
CA ASN A 180 1.86 10.78 -3.37
C ASN A 180 1.62 9.63 -2.37
N GLY A 181 1.78 9.83 -1.06
CA GLY A 181 1.34 8.83 -0.07
C GLY A 181 -0.15 8.53 -0.23
N ILE A 182 -0.60 7.33 0.13
CA ILE A 182 -2.03 6.95 0.06
C ILE A 182 -2.76 7.37 1.34
N ILE A 183 -2.04 7.34 2.46
CA ILE A 183 -2.48 7.95 3.71
C ILE A 183 -1.64 9.20 3.94
N TRP A 184 -2.32 10.31 4.17
CA TRP A 184 -1.70 11.61 4.39
C TRP A 184 -2.42 12.44 5.45
N ARG A 185 -3.38 11.88 6.20
CA ARG A 185 -4.13 12.66 7.20
C ARG A 185 -3.17 13.43 8.11
N GLY A 186 -3.40 14.74 8.22
CA GLY A 186 -2.70 15.67 9.09
C GLY A 186 -3.64 16.78 9.59
N LYS A 187 -3.08 17.87 10.13
CA LYS A 187 -3.87 18.96 10.75
C LYS A 187 -4.06 20.21 9.91
N THR A 188 -3.39 20.30 8.75
CA THR A 188 -3.45 21.49 7.89
C THR A 188 -4.55 21.33 6.87
N ALA A 189 -5.44 22.32 6.76
CA ALA A 189 -6.47 22.34 5.72
C ALA A 189 -5.84 22.56 4.34
N HIS A 190 -6.31 21.78 3.36
CA HIS A 190 -5.95 21.86 1.95
C HIS A 190 -7.21 21.78 1.09
N THR A 191 -7.08 22.29 -0.14
CA THR A 191 -8.11 22.16 -1.16
C THR A 191 -7.51 21.42 -2.35
N LEU A 192 -7.96 20.19 -2.57
CA LEU A 192 -7.59 19.37 -3.71
C LEU A 192 -8.37 19.81 -4.95
N GLN A 193 -7.68 20.00 -6.06
CA GLN A 193 -8.24 20.46 -7.33
C GLN A 193 -8.57 19.27 -8.23
N ILE A 194 -9.85 19.00 -8.47
CA ILE A 194 -10.25 17.94 -9.39
C ILE A 194 -10.07 18.45 -10.84
N PRO A 195 -9.32 17.73 -11.70
CA PRO A 195 -9.16 18.14 -13.10
C PRO A 195 -10.51 18.38 -13.76
N ARG A 196 -10.67 19.51 -14.47
CA ARG A 196 -11.97 19.95 -15.03
C ARG A 196 -12.69 18.88 -15.86
N LEU A 197 -11.95 18.12 -16.65
CA LEU A 197 -12.51 17.02 -17.45
C LEU A 197 -13.07 15.89 -16.57
N VAL A 198 -12.40 15.56 -15.47
CA VAL A 198 -12.85 14.58 -14.48
C VAL A 198 -14.09 15.12 -13.78
N ALA A 199 -14.05 16.34 -13.24
CA ALA A 199 -15.19 16.97 -12.55
C ALA A 199 -16.44 17.01 -13.45
N PHE A 200 -16.29 17.44 -14.71
CA PHE A 200 -17.40 17.50 -15.67
C PHE A 200 -17.98 16.12 -16.01
N SER A 201 -17.12 15.12 -16.26
CA SER A 201 -17.58 13.77 -16.65
C SER A 201 -18.20 12.97 -15.50
N THR A 202 -17.72 13.20 -14.27
CA THR A 202 -18.15 12.45 -13.07
C THR A 202 -19.20 13.19 -12.24
N ARG A 203 -19.44 14.48 -12.52
CA ARG A 203 -20.27 15.40 -11.70
C ARG A 203 -19.76 15.56 -10.26
N LEU A 204 -18.49 15.24 -10.02
CA LEU A 204 -17.82 15.54 -8.77
C LEU A 204 -17.59 17.05 -8.63
N PRO A 205 -17.50 17.57 -7.39
CA PRO A 205 -17.14 18.97 -7.18
C PRO A 205 -15.76 19.24 -7.80
N GLY A 206 -15.55 20.47 -8.31
CA GLY A 206 -14.24 20.87 -8.85
C GLY A 206 -13.14 20.92 -7.80
N GLU A 207 -13.53 20.98 -6.52
CA GLU A 207 -12.63 21.08 -5.38
C GLU A 207 -13.10 20.16 -4.25
N VAL A 208 -12.14 19.58 -3.51
CA VAL A 208 -12.40 18.76 -2.32
C VAL A 208 -11.54 19.28 -1.17
N ASN A 209 -12.18 19.67 -0.06
CA ASN A 209 -11.45 20.10 1.13
C ASN A 209 -11.00 18.89 1.94
N VAL A 210 -9.74 18.89 2.34
CA VAL A 210 -9.11 17.80 3.10
C VAL A 210 -8.19 18.36 4.18
N ASN A 211 -7.81 17.51 5.13
CA ASN A 211 -6.75 17.82 6.09
C ASN A 211 -5.54 16.91 5.84
N GLY A 212 -4.36 17.51 5.80
CA GLY A 212 -3.09 16.85 5.49
C GLY A 212 -1.91 17.42 6.28
N PRO A 213 -0.67 16.96 6.02
CA PRO A 213 0.54 17.60 6.52
C PRO A 213 0.68 19.02 6.00
N LYS A 214 1.62 19.81 6.53
CA LYS A 214 1.82 21.20 6.09
C LYS A 214 2.09 21.32 4.59
N LEU A 215 2.88 20.39 4.06
CA LEU A 215 3.23 20.31 2.65
C LEU A 215 2.59 19.04 2.07
N LEU A 216 1.59 19.20 1.20
CA LEU A 216 0.89 18.09 0.57
C LEU A 216 1.05 18.17 -0.94
N SER A 217 1.52 17.08 -1.54
CA SER A 217 1.50 16.84 -2.97
C SER A 217 0.80 15.53 -3.25
N TYR A 218 -0.17 15.54 -4.15
CA TYR A 218 -0.95 14.34 -4.46
C TYR A 218 -1.42 14.40 -5.91
N ALA A 219 -0.64 13.75 -6.79
CA ALA A 219 -0.89 13.62 -8.21
C ALA A 219 -1.28 14.98 -8.84
N ALA A 220 -2.28 14.98 -9.73
CA ALA A 220 -2.80 16.19 -10.37
C ALA A 220 -3.66 17.05 -9.42
N PHE A 221 -3.97 16.57 -8.21
CA PHE A 221 -4.91 17.21 -7.30
C PHE A 221 -4.27 18.28 -6.40
N ALA A 222 -3.01 18.11 -6.01
CA ALA A 222 -2.22 19.09 -5.26
C ALA A 222 -0.75 18.99 -5.66
N GLN A 223 -0.05 20.12 -5.77
CA GLN A 223 1.38 20.18 -6.08
C GLN A 223 2.07 21.24 -5.23
N LEU A 224 3.34 20.98 -4.94
CA LEU A 224 4.28 21.91 -4.33
C LEU A 224 5.02 22.72 -5.40
N ASP A 225 5.40 22.10 -6.52
CA ASP A 225 5.97 22.81 -7.67
C ASP A 225 4.86 23.32 -8.63
N PRO A 226 4.70 24.64 -8.81
CA PRO A 226 3.75 25.18 -9.79
C PRO A 226 4.05 24.81 -11.25
N ASN A 227 5.28 24.38 -11.57
CA ASN A 227 5.75 24.11 -12.94
C ASN A 227 5.59 22.65 -13.40
N GLN A 228 5.05 21.76 -12.58
CA GLN A 228 4.84 20.31 -12.80
C GLN A 228 3.86 19.92 -13.95
N LYS A 229 3.66 20.77 -14.96
CA LYS A 229 2.60 20.59 -15.98
C LYS A 229 2.81 19.37 -16.89
N SER A 230 4.04 18.89 -17.08
CA SER A 230 4.33 17.73 -17.95
C SER A 230 3.98 16.40 -17.31
N GLU A 231 4.23 16.22 -16.01
CA GLU A 231 4.03 14.92 -15.34
C GLU A 231 2.58 14.71 -14.88
N LYS A 232 1.74 15.75 -14.93
CA LYS A 232 0.29 15.68 -14.66
C LYS A 232 -0.55 15.13 -15.82
N ARG A 233 0.07 14.81 -16.94
CA ARG A 233 -0.66 14.40 -18.15
C ARG A 233 -1.31 13.03 -17.96
N ILE A 234 -2.41 12.78 -18.67
CA ILE A 234 -3.19 11.53 -18.50
C ILE A 234 -2.35 10.27 -18.75
N TRP A 235 -1.44 10.30 -19.72
CA TRP A 235 -0.53 9.19 -20.02
C TRP A 235 0.61 9.02 -19.01
N ARG A 236 0.77 9.99 -18.10
CA ARG A 236 1.63 9.93 -16.92
C ARG A 236 0.80 9.66 -15.65
N LYS A 237 -0.33 8.96 -15.80
CA LYS A 237 -1.22 8.57 -14.69
C LYS A 237 -1.65 9.74 -13.81
N TYR A 238 -1.83 10.93 -14.41
CA TYR A 238 -2.17 12.15 -13.69
C TYR A 238 -1.21 12.51 -12.55
N GLY A 239 0.08 12.18 -12.63
CA GLY A 239 1.05 12.49 -11.58
C GLY A 239 1.17 11.42 -10.48
N MET A 240 0.45 10.29 -10.58
CA MET A 240 0.69 9.11 -9.75
C MET A 240 1.80 8.25 -10.38
N ASN A 241 3.03 8.76 -10.35
CA ASN A 241 4.23 8.13 -10.91
C ASN A 241 5.49 8.54 -10.14
N ASP A 242 6.56 7.78 -10.34
CA ASP A 242 7.81 7.93 -9.59
C ASP A 242 8.52 9.26 -9.88
N GLU A 243 8.55 9.69 -11.15
CA GLU A 243 9.22 10.94 -11.54
C GLU A 243 8.53 12.17 -10.95
N PHE A 244 7.20 12.18 -10.88
CA PHE A 244 6.45 13.25 -10.24
C PHE A 244 6.86 13.39 -8.76
N SER A 245 6.87 12.27 -8.03
CA SER A 245 7.26 12.25 -6.62
C SER A 245 8.69 12.76 -6.43
N ALA A 246 9.63 12.28 -7.26
CA ALA A 246 11.02 12.73 -7.22
C ALA A 246 11.19 14.23 -7.49
N GLN A 247 10.47 14.78 -8.48
CA GLN A 247 10.53 16.20 -8.83
C GLN A 247 9.99 17.09 -7.71
N GLU A 248 8.91 16.67 -7.02
CA GLU A 248 8.36 17.41 -5.87
C GLU A 248 9.36 17.45 -4.70
N ILE A 249 10.06 16.35 -4.43
CA ILE A 249 11.12 16.33 -3.42
C ILE A 249 12.29 17.21 -3.85
N ALA A 250 12.73 17.10 -5.10
CA ALA A 250 13.80 17.93 -5.67
C ALA A 250 13.45 19.42 -5.58
N TYR A 251 12.19 19.79 -5.82
CA TYR A 251 11.71 21.15 -5.62
C TYR A 251 11.88 21.61 -4.16
N LEU A 252 11.50 20.79 -3.18
CA LEU A 252 11.70 21.09 -1.77
C LEU A 252 13.20 21.26 -1.42
N ILE A 253 14.07 20.42 -1.96
CA ILE A 253 15.52 20.50 -1.75
C ILE A 253 16.08 21.81 -2.33
N ASN A 254 15.83 22.06 -3.62
CA ASN A 254 16.35 23.22 -4.35
C ASN A 254 15.90 24.56 -3.75
N ASN A 255 14.70 24.58 -3.15
CA ASN A 255 14.15 25.78 -2.51
C ASN A 255 14.44 25.84 -1.00
N LYS A 256 15.22 24.90 -0.45
CA LYS A 256 15.53 24.81 0.99
C LYS A 256 14.28 24.73 1.88
N LYS A 257 13.26 24.02 1.40
CA LYS A 257 11.94 23.84 2.03
C LYS A 257 11.72 22.45 2.63
N LEU A 258 12.73 21.57 2.66
CA LEU A 258 12.59 20.25 3.27
C LEU A 258 12.19 20.38 4.76
N PRO A 259 11.03 19.83 5.17
CA PRO A 259 10.65 19.76 6.57
C PRO A 259 11.44 18.67 7.32
N PRO A 260 11.33 18.60 8.65
CA PRO A 260 11.92 17.52 9.46
C PRO A 260 11.60 16.10 8.97
N LEU A 261 10.40 15.86 8.42
CA LEU A 261 10.00 14.58 7.83
C LEU A 261 9.30 14.79 6.48
N THR A 262 9.79 14.11 5.45
CA THR A 262 9.14 13.97 4.15
C THR A 262 8.88 12.49 3.89
N ILE A 263 7.63 12.13 3.65
CA ILE A 263 7.23 10.79 3.20
C ILE A 263 6.84 10.90 1.73
N ALA A 264 7.45 10.09 0.88
CA ALA A 264 7.15 10.06 -0.55
C ALA A 264 6.94 8.63 -1.05
N TYR A 265 6.00 8.47 -1.97
CA TYR A 265 5.60 7.18 -2.52
C TYR A 265 5.97 7.09 -4.01
N LEU A 266 6.60 5.98 -4.40
CA LEU A 266 6.99 5.62 -5.77
C LEU A 266 6.17 4.39 -6.21
N PRO A 267 5.00 4.60 -6.85
CA PRO A 267 4.00 3.56 -7.07
C PRO A 267 4.26 2.63 -8.26
N GLU A 268 5.23 2.90 -9.13
CA GLU A 268 5.23 2.23 -10.45
C GLU A 268 5.74 0.80 -10.46
N ASN A 269 6.55 0.41 -9.47
CA ASN A 269 7.14 -0.93 -9.41
C ASN A 269 6.09 -2.03 -9.22
N ASP A 270 5.04 -1.78 -8.44
CA ASP A 270 3.91 -2.69 -8.22
C ASP A 270 3.28 -3.21 -9.52
N MET A 271 2.96 -2.29 -10.44
CA MET A 271 2.38 -2.67 -11.72
C MET A 271 3.30 -3.58 -12.55
N GLU A 272 4.61 -3.31 -12.53
CA GLU A 272 5.59 -4.13 -13.25
C GLU A 272 5.66 -5.54 -12.65
N VAL A 273 5.66 -5.65 -11.32
CA VAL A 273 5.68 -6.93 -10.60
C VAL A 273 4.39 -7.72 -10.83
N HIS A 274 3.22 -7.10 -10.77
CA HIS A 274 1.95 -7.75 -11.09
C HIS A 274 1.90 -8.32 -12.50
N MET A 275 2.46 -7.60 -13.48
CA MET A 275 2.42 -8.01 -14.89
C MET A 275 3.49 -9.06 -15.25
N LYS A 276 4.70 -8.94 -14.68
CA LYS A 276 5.88 -9.71 -15.12
C LYS A 276 6.37 -10.74 -14.09
N GLY A 277 5.85 -10.68 -12.87
CA GLY A 277 6.20 -11.58 -11.78
C GLY A 277 7.26 -11.03 -10.82
N ALA A 278 7.40 -11.73 -9.69
CA ALA A 278 8.19 -11.31 -8.54
C ALA A 278 9.71 -11.11 -8.79
N ALA A 279 10.23 -11.63 -9.91
CA ALA A 279 11.63 -11.51 -10.28
C ALA A 279 11.94 -10.28 -11.16
N SER A 280 10.92 -9.50 -11.57
CA SER A 280 11.12 -8.32 -12.40
C SER A 280 11.94 -7.26 -11.65
N ILE A 281 12.84 -6.61 -12.39
CA ILE A 281 13.72 -5.54 -11.87
C ILE A 281 13.49 -4.20 -12.60
N GLU A 282 12.65 -4.19 -13.64
CA GLU A 282 12.39 -3.00 -14.45
C GLU A 282 11.73 -1.88 -13.63
N GLY A 283 10.81 -2.23 -12.73
CA GLY A 283 10.19 -1.27 -11.81
C GLY A 283 11.21 -0.67 -10.83
N VAL A 284 12.10 -1.51 -10.27
CA VAL A 284 13.19 -1.07 -9.40
C VAL A 284 14.13 -0.10 -10.11
N GLU A 285 14.49 -0.35 -11.37
CA GLU A 285 15.33 0.57 -12.17
C GLU A 285 14.64 1.94 -12.38
N LYS A 286 13.32 1.97 -12.60
CA LYS A 286 12.58 3.23 -12.74
C LYS A 286 12.55 4.02 -11.43
N ALA A 287 12.25 3.35 -10.33
CA ALA A 287 12.27 3.95 -9.00
C ALA A 287 13.68 4.46 -8.63
N ASP A 288 14.73 3.73 -9.01
CA ASP A 288 16.13 4.17 -8.83
C ASP A 288 16.44 5.44 -9.63
N LYS A 289 16.00 5.56 -10.89
CA LYS A 289 16.16 6.79 -11.69
C LYS A 289 15.44 7.99 -11.07
N ALA A 290 14.25 7.76 -10.51
CA ALA A 290 13.54 8.78 -9.75
C ALA A 290 14.35 9.18 -8.51
N LEU A 291 14.89 8.21 -7.76
CA LEU A 291 15.75 8.48 -6.60
C LEU A 291 17.04 9.24 -6.97
N GLN A 292 17.68 8.93 -8.10
CA GLN A 292 18.83 9.68 -8.62
C GLN A 292 18.50 11.18 -8.76
N THR A 293 17.33 11.50 -9.31
CA THR A 293 16.85 12.91 -9.43
C THR A 293 16.80 13.61 -8.07
N VAL A 294 16.40 12.89 -7.02
CA VAL A 294 16.35 13.43 -5.66
C VAL A 294 17.75 13.63 -5.07
N LEU A 295 18.64 12.64 -5.22
CA LEU A 295 20.01 12.73 -4.73
C LEU A 295 20.80 13.83 -5.44
N ASP A 296 20.61 13.97 -6.75
CA ASP A 296 21.26 15.00 -7.58
C ASP A 296 20.85 16.42 -7.16
N ALA A 297 19.65 16.61 -6.60
CA ALA A 297 19.20 17.91 -6.12
C ALA A 297 20.02 18.44 -4.93
N PHE A 298 20.76 17.59 -4.21
CA PHE A 298 21.74 18.02 -3.21
C PHE A 298 23.07 18.51 -3.81
N GLY A 299 23.25 18.37 -5.13
CA GLY A 299 24.46 18.72 -5.87
C GLY A 299 25.54 17.63 -5.87
N SER A 300 25.51 16.69 -4.94
CA SER A 300 26.22 15.41 -5.00
C SER A 300 25.61 14.40 -4.03
N TRP A 301 25.79 13.10 -4.31
CA TRP A 301 25.25 12.05 -3.45
C TRP A 301 25.94 12.01 -2.08
N ASP A 302 27.23 12.36 -2.01
CA ASP A 302 27.96 12.53 -0.73
C ASP A 302 27.32 13.62 0.15
N LYS A 303 26.87 14.73 -0.46
CA LYS A 303 26.15 15.77 0.27
C LYS A 303 24.77 15.27 0.69
N ALA A 304 24.06 14.53 -0.18
CA ALA A 304 22.75 13.98 0.14
C ALA A 304 22.78 13.11 1.41
N VAL A 305 23.74 12.20 1.54
CA VAL A 305 23.87 11.32 2.73
C VAL A 305 24.42 12.03 3.97
N LYS A 306 25.17 13.13 3.78
CA LYS A 306 25.66 13.96 4.89
C LYS A 306 24.61 14.90 5.44
N GLU A 307 23.79 15.49 4.58
CA GLU A 307 22.84 16.55 4.94
C GLU A 307 21.45 16.04 5.32
N ALA A 308 21.10 14.80 4.95
CA ALA A 308 19.80 14.20 5.23
C ALA A 308 19.91 12.74 5.72
N ARG A 309 18.87 12.29 6.40
CA ARG A 309 18.65 10.88 6.77
C ARG A 309 17.73 10.26 5.73
N TRP A 310 18.06 9.03 5.33
CA TRP A 310 17.35 8.31 4.27
C TRP A 310 16.82 7.00 4.82
N ILE A 311 15.54 6.77 4.58
CA ILE A 311 14.92 5.47 4.74
C ILE A 311 14.25 5.12 3.42
N VAL A 312 14.65 4.02 2.79
CA VAL A 312 14.02 3.50 1.57
C VAL A 312 13.52 2.10 1.86
N MET A 313 12.26 1.80 1.56
CA MET A 313 11.68 0.47 1.84
C MET A 313 10.55 0.10 0.88
N GLY A 314 10.25 -1.20 0.83
CA GLY A 314 9.00 -1.71 0.28
C GLY A 314 7.84 -1.57 1.26
N ASP A 315 6.61 -1.53 0.75
CA ASP A 315 5.39 -1.64 1.55
C ASP A 315 4.97 -3.12 1.70
N SER A 316 4.92 -3.85 0.59
CA SER A 316 4.60 -5.27 0.48
C SER A 316 5.59 -6.01 -0.43
N ALA A 317 5.58 -7.33 -0.36
CA ALA A 317 6.19 -8.18 -1.35
C ALA A 317 5.09 -8.90 -2.15
N GLN A 318 5.46 -9.50 -3.28
CA GLN A 318 4.54 -10.29 -4.09
C GLN A 318 5.06 -11.70 -4.34
N SER A 319 4.13 -12.64 -4.44
CA SER A 319 4.40 -14.02 -4.82
C SER A 319 3.98 -14.28 -6.26
N ALA A 320 4.66 -15.22 -6.93
CA ALA A 320 4.27 -15.64 -8.27
C ALA A 320 2.84 -16.21 -8.30
N VAL A 321 2.12 -15.93 -9.38
CA VAL A 321 0.83 -16.55 -9.74
C VAL A 321 1.08 -17.47 -10.92
N LEU A 322 0.53 -18.68 -10.87
CA LEU A 322 0.73 -19.68 -11.93
C LEU A 322 0.17 -19.20 -13.28
N ASP A 323 0.78 -19.67 -14.38
CA ASP A 323 0.41 -19.30 -15.75
C ASP A 323 -0.94 -19.90 -16.21
N ASP A 324 -1.37 -21.00 -15.58
CA ASP A 324 -2.65 -21.64 -15.90
C ASP A 324 -3.77 -21.03 -15.03
N ARG A 325 -4.63 -20.22 -15.68
CA ARG A 325 -5.78 -19.59 -15.04
C ARG A 325 -6.70 -20.57 -14.31
N GLN A 326 -6.94 -21.76 -14.84
CA GLN A 326 -7.87 -22.72 -14.22
C GLN A 326 -7.30 -23.28 -12.91
N ILE A 327 -5.97 -23.28 -12.78
CA ILE A 327 -5.28 -23.75 -11.58
C ILE A 327 -5.09 -22.58 -10.61
N ALA A 328 -4.64 -21.42 -11.11
CA ALA A 328 -4.20 -20.27 -10.34
C ALA A 328 -5.35 -19.49 -9.69
N ALA A 329 -6.45 -19.28 -10.43
CA ALA A 329 -7.55 -18.44 -9.97
C ALA A 329 -8.61 -19.27 -9.24
N ILE A 330 -8.80 -19.00 -7.95
CA ILE A 330 -9.78 -19.70 -7.10
C ILE A 330 -11.03 -18.83 -6.95
N ASP A 331 -12.11 -19.24 -7.60
CA ASP A 331 -13.40 -18.55 -7.52
C ASP A 331 -14.15 -18.92 -6.25
N LEU A 332 -14.22 -17.98 -5.30
CA LEU A 332 -14.88 -18.21 -4.01
C LEU A 332 -16.38 -18.48 -4.17
N ARG A 333 -16.99 -18.09 -5.30
CA ARG A 333 -18.41 -18.32 -5.57
C ARG A 333 -18.74 -19.79 -5.76
N ASP A 334 -17.80 -20.60 -6.24
CA ASP A 334 -18.02 -22.04 -6.46
C ASP A 334 -18.26 -22.79 -5.16
N PHE A 335 -17.63 -22.36 -4.07
CA PHE A 335 -17.79 -22.95 -2.74
C PHE A 335 -18.99 -22.39 -1.96
N LEU A 336 -19.42 -21.18 -2.32
CA LEU A 336 -20.47 -20.43 -1.64
C LEU A 336 -21.78 -20.36 -2.45
N ASN A 337 -21.87 -21.08 -3.56
CA ASN A 337 -23.03 -21.10 -4.46
C ASN A 337 -24.39 -21.48 -3.82
N PRO A 338 -24.48 -22.13 -2.64
CA PRO A 338 -25.79 -22.37 -2.04
C PRO A 338 -26.36 -21.14 -1.32
N TYR A 339 -25.57 -20.07 -1.19
CA TYR A 339 -26.01 -18.80 -0.64
C TYR A 339 -26.34 -17.82 -1.75
N GLN A 340 -27.25 -16.89 -1.48
CA GLN A 340 -27.46 -15.73 -2.34
C GLN A 340 -26.28 -14.76 -2.17
N ILE A 341 -25.29 -14.85 -3.06
CA ILE A 341 -24.14 -13.93 -3.07
C ILE A 341 -24.59 -12.57 -3.62
N ALA A 342 -24.29 -11.50 -2.88
CA ALA A 342 -24.53 -10.13 -3.29
C ALA A 342 -23.68 -9.79 -4.53
N LYS A 343 -24.31 -9.14 -5.51
CA LYS A 343 -23.63 -8.70 -6.73
C LYS A 343 -22.88 -7.41 -6.50
N ILE A 344 -21.70 -7.28 -7.10
CA ILE A 344 -20.98 -6.01 -7.09
C ILE A 344 -21.76 -4.96 -7.90
N GLY A 345 -21.59 -3.68 -7.58
CA GLY A 345 -22.16 -2.59 -8.38
C GLY A 345 -23.62 -2.24 -8.11
N ARG A 346 -24.26 -2.90 -7.13
CA ARG A 346 -25.58 -2.51 -6.63
C ARG A 346 -25.58 -2.49 -5.10
N PRO A 347 -26.47 -1.71 -4.47
CA PRO A 347 -26.71 -1.82 -3.04
C PRO A 347 -27.15 -3.24 -2.65
N VAL A 348 -26.74 -3.67 -1.46
CA VAL A 348 -27.16 -4.95 -0.88
C VAL A 348 -28.66 -4.93 -0.58
N THR A 349 -29.34 -6.04 -0.87
CA THR A 349 -30.77 -6.20 -0.55
C THR A 349 -30.98 -7.17 0.62
N SER A 350 -32.19 -7.19 1.19
CA SER A 350 -32.57 -8.11 2.28
C SER A 350 -32.53 -9.60 1.89
N THR A 351 -32.48 -9.90 0.60
CA THR A 351 -32.36 -11.27 0.08
C THR A 351 -30.91 -11.72 -0.07
N ASP A 352 -29.96 -10.79 -0.11
CA ASP A 352 -28.55 -11.13 -0.20
C ASP A 352 -28.07 -11.72 1.14
N GLN A 353 -27.39 -12.86 1.07
CA GLN A 353 -26.98 -13.64 2.24
C GLN A 353 -25.50 -13.50 2.56
N ILE A 354 -24.65 -13.37 1.53
CA ILE A 354 -23.19 -13.25 1.67
C ILE A 354 -22.66 -12.15 0.76
N MET A 355 -21.65 -11.42 1.24
CA MET A 355 -20.81 -10.54 0.41
C MET A 355 -19.36 -11.05 0.42
N ILE A 356 -18.67 -10.97 -0.72
CA ILE A 356 -17.27 -11.37 -0.87
C ILE A 356 -16.46 -10.13 -1.26
N ALA A 357 -15.45 -9.79 -0.47
CA ALA A 357 -14.50 -8.72 -0.76
C ALA A 357 -13.10 -9.31 -0.94
N THR A 358 -12.67 -9.46 -2.20
CA THR A 358 -11.36 -10.00 -2.55
C THR A 358 -10.30 -8.90 -2.51
N ASN A 359 -9.16 -9.21 -1.89
CA ASN A 359 -7.93 -8.43 -1.94
C ASN A 359 -6.83 -9.40 -2.39
N GLU A 360 -6.93 -9.84 -3.65
CA GLU A 360 -6.00 -10.78 -4.29
C GLU A 360 -5.83 -12.11 -3.53
N ARG A 361 -4.71 -12.32 -2.84
CA ARG A 361 -4.44 -13.57 -2.12
C ARG A 361 -5.18 -13.69 -0.78
N MET A 362 -6.03 -12.73 -0.44
CA MET A 362 -6.95 -12.83 0.69
C MET A 362 -8.36 -12.32 0.36
N ALA A 363 -9.36 -12.73 1.14
CA ALA A 363 -10.70 -12.17 1.07
C ALA A 363 -11.39 -12.09 2.43
N TYR A 364 -12.27 -11.10 2.57
CA TYR A 364 -13.30 -11.08 3.60
C TYR A 364 -14.61 -11.64 3.02
N ILE A 365 -15.23 -12.57 3.74
CA ILE A 365 -16.51 -13.18 3.37
C ILE A 365 -17.52 -12.87 4.48
N TYR A 366 -18.45 -11.97 4.19
CA TYR A 366 -19.41 -11.44 5.15
C TYR A 366 -20.70 -12.25 5.15
N ALA A 367 -21.14 -12.69 6.32
CA ALA A 367 -22.47 -13.26 6.52
C ALA A 367 -23.48 -12.14 6.81
N LEU A 368 -24.17 -11.68 5.76
CA LEU A 368 -25.16 -10.60 5.82
C LEU A 368 -26.46 -11.07 6.49
N ASP A 369 -26.84 -12.33 6.24
CA ASP A 369 -27.98 -12.95 6.91
C ASP A 369 -27.58 -13.40 8.34
N PRO A 370 -28.23 -12.89 9.40
CA PRO A 370 -27.91 -13.24 10.78
C PRO A 370 -28.10 -14.73 11.08
N ARG A 371 -28.92 -15.44 10.29
CA ARG A 371 -29.22 -16.86 10.48
C ARG A 371 -28.10 -17.78 10.00
N ILE A 372 -27.17 -17.28 9.19
CA ILE A 372 -26.04 -18.08 8.68
C ILE A 372 -24.92 -18.10 9.73
N PRO A 373 -24.57 -19.27 10.29
CA PRO A 373 -23.40 -19.40 11.16
C PRO A 373 -22.11 -19.25 10.36
N LEU A 374 -21.11 -18.53 10.91
CA LEU A 374 -19.79 -18.42 10.27
C LEU A 374 -19.10 -19.78 10.12
N SER A 375 -19.39 -20.74 11.01
CA SER A 375 -18.91 -22.12 10.90
C SER A 375 -19.36 -22.81 9.61
N ASP A 376 -20.56 -22.50 9.11
CA ASP A 376 -21.08 -23.12 7.89
C ASP A 376 -20.33 -22.61 6.66
N ILE A 377 -19.97 -21.32 6.65
CA ILE A 377 -19.10 -20.72 5.63
C ILE A 377 -17.73 -21.38 5.68
N VAL A 378 -17.12 -21.48 6.87
CA VAL A 378 -15.82 -22.16 7.04
C VAL A 378 -15.86 -23.60 6.52
N ASN A 379 -16.84 -24.40 6.92
CA ASN A 379 -16.96 -25.80 6.49
C ASN A 379 -17.04 -25.98 4.97
N ARG A 380 -17.59 -24.99 4.25
CA ARG A 380 -17.64 -25.00 2.78
C ARG A 380 -16.30 -24.65 2.17
N LEU A 381 -15.64 -23.62 2.69
CA LEU A 381 -14.30 -23.20 2.25
C LEU A 381 -13.26 -24.30 2.48
N GLN A 382 -13.38 -25.09 3.55
CA GLN A 382 -12.50 -26.22 3.85
C GLN A 382 -12.48 -27.35 2.81
N ARG A 383 -13.31 -27.27 1.76
CA ARG A 383 -13.27 -28.19 0.62
C ARG A 383 -12.14 -27.87 -0.35
N GLU A 384 -11.61 -26.66 -0.33
CA GLU A 384 -10.53 -26.23 -1.21
C GLU A 384 -9.17 -26.41 -0.53
N PRO A 385 -8.33 -27.37 -0.97
CA PRO A 385 -7.01 -27.62 -0.36
C PRO A 385 -6.02 -26.47 -0.50
N LYS A 386 -6.20 -25.56 -1.47
CA LYS A 386 -5.30 -24.43 -1.70
C LYS A 386 -5.55 -23.25 -0.75
N LEU A 387 -6.67 -23.24 -0.02
CA LEU A 387 -6.91 -22.23 1.01
C LEU A 387 -5.99 -22.46 2.20
N ASP A 388 -5.22 -21.42 2.51
CA ASP A 388 -4.10 -21.50 3.43
C ASP A 388 -4.54 -21.31 4.88
N ILE A 389 -5.02 -20.11 5.21
CA ILE A 389 -5.60 -19.76 6.51
C ILE A 389 -7.06 -19.39 6.30
N ILE A 390 -7.95 -20.00 7.08
CA ILE A 390 -9.37 -19.64 7.20
C ILE A 390 -9.63 -19.26 8.66
N ALA A 391 -10.04 -18.02 8.90
CA ALA A 391 -10.18 -17.47 10.23
C ALA A 391 -11.56 -16.86 10.47
N ARG A 392 -12.09 -17.07 11.68
CA ARG A 392 -13.34 -16.44 12.14
C ARG A 392 -13.24 -16.04 13.61
N LYS A 393 -14.09 -15.10 14.03
CA LYS A 393 -14.19 -14.70 15.43
C LYS A 393 -15.18 -15.56 16.21
N GLU A 394 -14.83 -15.86 17.45
CA GLU A 394 -15.72 -16.39 18.49
C GLU A 394 -15.57 -15.55 19.76
N GLY A 395 -16.48 -14.59 19.94
CA GLY A 395 -16.32 -13.59 21.00
C GLY A 395 -15.02 -12.80 20.83
N LYS A 396 -14.11 -12.92 21.80
CA LYS A 396 -12.78 -12.27 21.79
C LYS A 396 -11.67 -13.13 21.17
N LYS A 397 -11.97 -14.37 20.79
CA LYS A 397 -11.00 -15.32 20.26
C LYS A 397 -11.04 -15.33 18.73
N VAL A 398 -9.87 -15.56 18.14
CA VAL A 398 -9.73 -15.89 16.72
C VAL A 398 -9.58 -17.40 16.61
N VAL A 399 -10.45 -18.02 15.81
CA VAL A 399 -10.43 -19.43 15.47
C VAL A 399 -9.86 -19.57 14.07
N VAL A 400 -8.83 -20.39 13.92
CA VAL A 400 -8.13 -20.65 12.68
C VAL A 400 -8.27 -22.11 12.30
N THR A 401 -8.58 -22.33 11.04
CA THR A 401 -8.46 -23.59 10.32
C THR A 401 -7.70 -23.34 9.00
N ALA A 402 -7.52 -24.38 8.21
CA ALA A 402 -7.04 -24.32 6.83
C ALA A 402 -8.01 -25.13 5.96
N GLY A 403 -7.77 -25.22 4.65
CA GLY A 403 -8.55 -25.99 3.66
C GLY A 403 -8.95 -27.41 4.10
N THR A 404 -8.40 -28.45 3.49
CA THR A 404 -8.79 -29.85 3.81
C THR A 404 -8.26 -30.37 5.16
N VAL A 405 -7.76 -29.48 6.03
CA VAL A 405 -7.15 -29.81 7.32
C VAL A 405 -8.20 -29.78 8.43
N LYS A 406 -8.42 -30.92 9.09
CA LYS A 406 -9.40 -31.08 10.20
C LYS A 406 -8.94 -30.53 11.56
N ARG A 407 -7.84 -29.80 11.59
CA ARG A 407 -7.26 -29.24 12.82
C ARG A 407 -7.79 -27.83 13.03
N GLN A 408 -7.77 -27.39 14.29
CA GLN A 408 -8.15 -26.05 14.68
C GLN A 408 -7.08 -25.47 15.60
N PHE A 409 -6.86 -24.17 15.47
CA PHE A 409 -6.08 -23.37 16.40
C PHE A 409 -6.95 -22.22 16.89
N THR A 410 -6.85 -21.84 18.15
CA THR A 410 -7.67 -20.75 18.71
C THR A 410 -6.82 -19.92 19.63
N TYR A 411 -6.86 -18.61 19.47
CA TYR A 411 -6.00 -17.71 20.23
C TYR A 411 -6.68 -16.36 20.56
N GLN A 412 -6.11 -15.66 21.51
CA GLN A 412 -6.46 -14.30 21.90
C GLN A 412 -5.24 -13.60 22.55
N PRO A 413 -5.20 -12.26 22.56
CA PRO A 413 -4.17 -11.51 23.28
C PRO A 413 -4.18 -11.79 24.80
N ASN A 414 -3.09 -11.40 25.46
CA ASN A 414 -2.90 -11.42 26.92
C ASN A 414 -2.92 -12.84 27.51
N GLY A 415 -1.83 -13.59 27.30
CA GLY A 415 -1.67 -14.92 27.85
C GLY A 415 -0.23 -15.29 28.17
N ARG A 416 0.00 -16.58 28.46
CA ARG A 416 1.30 -17.04 28.98
C ARG A 416 2.41 -17.14 27.93
N PHE A 417 2.06 -17.18 26.64
CA PHE A 417 3.04 -17.37 25.57
C PHE A 417 3.50 -16.02 25.05
N THR A 418 4.81 -15.81 24.93
CA THR A 418 5.38 -14.56 24.41
C THR A 418 6.04 -14.81 23.07
N ASP A 419 5.74 -13.95 22.10
CA ASP A 419 6.31 -14.01 20.75
C ASP A 419 7.66 -13.27 20.64
N PRO A 420 8.34 -13.32 19.47
CA PRO A 420 9.63 -12.67 19.28
C PRO A 420 9.60 -11.14 19.45
N TYR A 421 8.42 -10.53 19.36
CA TYR A 421 8.21 -9.08 19.47
C TYR A 421 7.75 -8.66 20.87
N GLY A 422 7.69 -9.58 21.83
CA GLY A 422 7.31 -9.31 23.21
C GLY A 422 5.80 -9.27 23.46
N GLN A 423 4.97 -9.57 22.46
CA GLN A 423 3.52 -9.64 22.62
C GLN A 423 3.14 -10.95 23.32
N SER A 424 2.04 -10.94 24.06
CA SER A 424 1.61 -12.10 24.86
C SER A 424 0.27 -12.67 24.39
N TRP A 425 0.18 -13.99 24.37
CA TRP A 425 -0.91 -14.74 23.73
C TRP A 425 -1.38 -15.91 24.59
N ALA A 426 -2.69 -16.12 24.61
CA ALA A 426 -3.30 -17.35 25.11
C ALA A 426 -3.85 -18.12 23.91
N PHE A 427 -3.46 -19.38 23.77
CA PHE A 427 -3.95 -20.22 22.68
C PHE A 427 -4.10 -21.69 23.05
N SER A 428 -4.89 -22.40 22.26
CA SER A 428 -5.14 -23.84 22.32
C SER A 428 -5.30 -24.41 20.90
N GLY A 429 -5.25 -25.74 20.77
CA GLY A 429 -5.29 -26.41 19.48
C GLY A 429 -3.91 -26.61 18.86
N ASP A 430 -3.84 -26.75 17.54
CA ASP A 430 -2.60 -27.08 16.83
C ASP A 430 -1.87 -25.83 16.29
N PRO A 431 -0.78 -25.37 16.92
CA PRO A 431 -0.03 -24.18 16.49
C PRO A 431 0.63 -24.34 15.12
N ARG A 432 0.78 -25.57 14.61
CA ARG A 432 1.36 -25.85 13.29
C ARG A 432 0.49 -25.33 12.13
N LEU A 433 -0.79 -25.02 12.38
CA LEU A 433 -1.65 -24.37 11.38
C LEU A 433 -1.16 -22.96 11.01
N LEU A 434 -0.48 -22.30 11.94
CA LEU A 434 0.10 -20.98 11.72
C LEU A 434 1.63 -21.03 11.72
N ASP A 435 2.20 -22.23 11.49
CA ASP A 435 3.63 -22.50 11.52
C ASP A 435 4.34 -21.92 12.77
N ILE A 436 3.69 -22.08 13.94
CA ILE A 436 4.22 -21.62 15.22
C ILE A 436 4.95 -22.77 15.91
N THR A 437 6.21 -22.53 16.27
CA THR A 437 6.98 -23.42 17.14
C THR A 437 6.97 -22.90 18.57
N ILE A 438 6.85 -23.80 19.54
CA ILE A 438 6.77 -23.47 20.97
C ILE A 438 7.97 -24.06 21.69
N ASN A 439 8.69 -23.21 22.42
CA ASN A 439 9.72 -23.62 23.37
C ASN A 439 9.41 -23.02 24.74
N LYS A 440 8.96 -23.86 25.68
CA LYS A 440 8.41 -23.43 26.98
C LYS A 440 7.26 -22.43 26.79
N ASN A 441 7.45 -21.18 27.20
CA ASN A 441 6.49 -20.09 27.07
C ASN A 441 6.89 -19.11 25.95
N ARG A 442 7.90 -19.40 25.15
CA ARG A 442 8.31 -18.58 24.00
C ARG A 442 7.85 -19.24 22.72
N ILE A 443 7.39 -18.43 21.77
CA ILE A 443 7.02 -18.89 20.44
C ILE A 443 7.91 -18.26 19.38
N THR A 444 8.05 -18.93 18.25
CA THR A 444 8.68 -18.40 17.04
C THR A 444 7.75 -18.63 15.86
N TYR A 445 7.80 -17.71 14.90
CA TYR A 445 7.02 -17.77 13.66
C TYR A 445 7.88 -18.39 12.54
N GLY A 446 7.28 -19.28 11.74
CA GLY A 446 7.84 -19.72 10.45
C GLY A 446 7.24 -18.89 9.31
N LYS A 447 6.56 -19.56 8.37
CA LYS A 447 6.00 -18.99 7.12
C LYS A 447 5.10 -17.76 7.27
N TYR A 448 4.56 -17.51 8.47
CA TYR A 448 3.63 -16.40 8.73
C TYR A 448 4.21 -15.47 9.81
N PRO A 449 5.05 -14.50 9.43
CA PRO A 449 5.67 -13.59 10.38
C PRO A 449 4.62 -12.70 11.05
N ASP A 450 4.71 -12.59 12.39
CA ASP A 450 3.80 -11.85 13.27
C ASP A 450 2.30 -12.18 13.09
N VAL A 451 2.00 -13.43 12.72
CA VAL A 451 0.66 -13.85 12.31
C VAL A 451 -0.42 -13.61 13.35
N LEU A 452 -0.12 -13.78 14.64
CA LEU A 452 -1.11 -13.61 15.70
C LEU A 452 -1.61 -12.16 15.77
N ALA A 453 -0.70 -11.18 15.75
CA ALA A 453 -1.05 -9.76 15.78
C ALA A 453 -1.70 -9.31 14.48
N ARG A 454 -1.10 -9.67 13.34
CA ARG A 454 -1.55 -9.27 12.00
C ARG A 454 -2.96 -9.80 11.68
N LEU A 455 -3.22 -11.08 11.93
CA LEU A 455 -4.56 -11.66 11.73
C LEU A 455 -5.56 -11.15 12.77
N TYR A 456 -5.15 -10.92 14.02
CA TYR A 456 -6.02 -10.30 15.02
C TYR A 456 -6.45 -8.89 14.59
N GLY A 457 -5.51 -8.12 14.01
CA GLY A 457 -5.75 -6.83 13.36
C GLY A 457 -6.89 -6.90 12.34
N ALA A 458 -6.73 -7.74 11.32
CA ALA A 458 -7.75 -7.92 10.28
C ALA A 458 -9.10 -8.38 10.83
N MET A 459 -9.12 -9.32 11.78
CA MET A 459 -10.35 -9.84 12.39
C MET A 459 -11.10 -8.80 13.24
N ASN A 460 -10.44 -7.73 13.67
CA ASN A 460 -11.04 -6.68 14.50
C ASN A 460 -11.03 -5.30 13.81
N SER A 461 -10.76 -5.27 12.51
CA SER A 461 -10.52 -4.03 11.77
C SER A 461 -11.76 -3.16 11.58
N HIS A 462 -12.92 -3.79 11.45
CA HIS A 462 -14.19 -3.11 11.21
C HIS A 462 -15.37 -3.96 11.68
N ASP A 463 -16.52 -3.29 11.81
CA ASP A 463 -17.79 -3.91 12.18
C ASP A 463 -18.25 -4.89 11.09
N GLY A 464 -18.76 -6.05 11.51
CA GLY A 464 -19.33 -7.04 10.62
C GLY A 464 -19.17 -8.47 11.15
N ARG A 465 -19.89 -9.40 10.49
CA ARG A 465 -19.77 -10.84 10.72
C ARG A 465 -19.08 -11.44 9.51
N TYR A 466 -17.79 -11.76 9.61
CA TYR A 466 -17.04 -12.25 8.46
C TYR A 466 -16.04 -13.35 8.80
N VAL A 467 -15.72 -14.11 7.76
CA VAL A 467 -14.58 -15.03 7.69
C VAL A 467 -13.47 -14.34 6.89
N VAL A 468 -12.24 -14.45 7.36
CA VAL A 468 -11.04 -14.08 6.60
C VAL A 468 -10.45 -15.34 6.00
N VAL A 469 -10.09 -15.30 4.73
CA VAL A 469 -9.43 -16.40 4.03
C VAL A 469 -8.19 -15.89 3.32
N THR A 470 -7.14 -16.70 3.28
CA THR A 470 -5.95 -16.52 2.43
C THR A 470 -5.73 -17.75 1.55
N VAL A 471 -4.97 -17.60 0.49
CA VAL A 471 -4.61 -18.70 -0.43
C VAL A 471 -3.10 -18.89 -0.50
N GLN A 472 -2.67 -20.13 -0.72
CA GLN A 472 -1.25 -20.49 -0.84
C GLN A 472 -0.57 -19.75 -2.02
N PRO A 473 0.77 -19.56 -1.99
CA PRO A 473 1.51 -19.03 -3.13
C PRO A 473 1.20 -19.77 -4.45
N GLY A 474 1.31 -19.09 -5.58
CA GLY A 474 0.91 -19.62 -6.90
C GLY A 474 -0.55 -19.36 -7.27
N HIS A 475 -1.36 -18.87 -6.34
CA HIS A 475 -2.80 -18.73 -6.50
C HIS A 475 -3.31 -17.36 -6.07
N GLU A 476 -4.47 -16.98 -6.57
CA GLU A 476 -5.20 -15.76 -6.20
C GLU A 476 -6.70 -16.08 -5.98
N LEU A 477 -7.36 -15.28 -5.15
CA LEU A 477 -8.80 -15.40 -4.90
C LEU A 477 -9.57 -14.43 -5.79
N ILE A 478 -10.58 -14.94 -6.50
CA ILE A 478 -11.41 -14.14 -7.38
C ILE A 478 -12.89 -14.24 -7.00
N THR A 479 -13.64 -13.23 -7.42
CA THR A 479 -15.10 -13.19 -7.41
C THR A 479 -15.59 -12.56 -8.74
N GLU A 480 -16.79 -12.00 -8.75
CA GLU A 480 -17.28 -11.21 -9.87
C GLU A 480 -16.30 -10.06 -10.21
N ASN A 481 -15.78 -10.05 -11.44
CA ASN A 481 -14.92 -9.00 -12.00
C ASN A 481 -13.65 -8.66 -11.17
N SER A 482 -13.08 -9.61 -10.42
CA SER A 482 -11.75 -9.40 -9.82
C SER A 482 -10.67 -9.26 -10.91
N PRO A 483 -9.67 -8.37 -10.74
CA PRO A 483 -8.45 -8.46 -11.54
C PRO A 483 -7.78 -9.82 -11.33
N THR A 484 -7.01 -10.24 -12.32
CA THR A 484 -6.26 -11.51 -12.26
C THR A 484 -4.85 -11.31 -12.77
N HIS A 485 -3.87 -11.87 -12.08
CA HIS A 485 -2.44 -11.67 -12.36
C HIS A 485 -1.77 -12.94 -12.87
N ILE A 486 -2.47 -13.67 -13.75
CA ILE A 486 -2.02 -14.95 -14.32
C ILE A 486 -0.63 -14.82 -14.95
N GLY A 487 0.31 -15.65 -14.50
CA GLY A 487 1.73 -15.65 -14.92
C GLY A 487 2.56 -14.46 -14.43
N GLY A 488 1.97 -13.57 -13.63
CA GLY A 488 2.63 -12.47 -12.97
C GLY A 488 2.83 -12.74 -11.49
N ALA A 489 2.46 -11.77 -10.65
CA ALA A 489 2.52 -11.89 -9.21
C ALA A 489 1.34 -11.21 -8.52
N ALA A 490 1.07 -11.63 -7.29
CA ALA A 490 0.00 -11.11 -6.44
C ALA A 490 0.42 -11.19 -4.97
N HIS A 491 -0.27 -10.42 -4.14
CA HIS A 491 0.00 -10.30 -2.72
C HIS A 491 -1.32 -10.26 -1.91
N GLY A 492 -1.25 -9.84 -0.65
CA GLY A 492 -2.40 -9.69 0.24
C GLY A 492 -2.48 -10.74 1.34
N SER A 493 -1.66 -11.79 1.32
CA SER A 493 -1.71 -12.87 2.30
C SER A 493 -0.85 -12.61 3.55
N LEU A 494 -0.88 -13.56 4.50
CA LEU A 494 -0.01 -13.58 5.69
C LEU A 494 1.36 -14.21 5.43
N HIS A 495 1.54 -14.86 4.27
CA HIS A 495 2.73 -15.63 3.96
C HIS A 495 3.94 -14.70 3.85
N GLU A 496 5.11 -15.17 4.28
CA GLU A 496 6.37 -14.41 4.29
C GLU A 496 6.71 -13.80 2.93
N MET A 497 6.40 -14.51 1.84
CA MET A 497 6.58 -14.07 0.46
C MET A 497 5.79 -12.79 0.10
N ASP A 498 4.72 -12.47 0.83
CA ASP A 498 3.97 -11.23 0.63
C ASP A 498 4.32 -10.19 1.70
N SER A 499 4.91 -10.65 2.81
CA SER A 499 4.96 -9.92 4.07
C SER A 499 6.33 -9.36 4.41
N LEU A 500 7.41 -9.90 3.84
CA LEU A 500 8.79 -9.48 4.13
C LEU A 500 9.29 -8.52 3.06
N VAL A 501 9.68 -7.32 3.48
CA VAL A 501 10.15 -6.25 2.61
C VAL A 501 11.53 -5.73 3.03
N PRO A 502 12.34 -5.24 2.09
CA PRO A 502 13.64 -4.66 2.40
C PRO A 502 13.48 -3.26 3.00
N LEU A 503 14.42 -2.90 3.87
CA LEU A 503 14.57 -1.58 4.48
C LEU A 503 16.03 -1.16 4.42
N LEU A 504 16.29 -0.02 3.82
CA LEU A 504 17.60 0.60 3.69
C LEU A 504 17.63 1.90 4.50
N VAL A 505 18.66 2.06 5.33
CA VAL A 505 18.79 3.19 6.24
C VAL A 505 20.16 3.83 6.11
N THR A 506 20.22 5.11 5.78
CA THR A 506 21.48 5.86 5.58
C THR A 506 21.44 7.19 6.32
N GLY A 507 22.59 7.63 6.85
CA GLY A 507 22.70 8.91 7.57
C GLY A 507 22.25 8.88 9.04
N THR A 508 22.00 7.70 9.62
CA THR A 508 21.75 7.51 11.06
C THR A 508 22.34 6.19 11.56
N THR A 509 22.66 6.12 12.85
CA THR A 509 23.18 4.93 13.54
C THR A 509 22.14 4.23 14.41
N THR A 510 20.93 4.77 14.53
CA THR A 510 19.82 4.13 15.25
C THR A 510 18.99 3.26 14.30
N GLY A 511 18.11 2.43 14.86
CA GLY A 511 17.20 1.57 14.11
C GLY A 511 15.86 1.42 14.83
N PRO A 512 14.86 0.81 14.18
CA PRO A 512 13.60 0.51 14.82
C PRO A 512 13.78 -0.54 15.92
N GLN A 513 12.85 -0.58 16.88
CA GLN A 513 12.93 -1.52 18.01
C GLN A 513 12.84 -2.97 17.55
N THR A 514 11.99 -3.23 16.56
CA THR A 514 11.92 -4.51 15.86
C THR A 514 11.74 -4.26 14.37
N LEU A 515 11.96 -5.29 13.53
CA LEU A 515 11.80 -5.20 12.08
C LEU A 515 10.34 -5.42 11.68
N ARG A 516 9.45 -4.52 12.12
CA ARG A 516 8.03 -4.51 11.75
C ARG A 516 7.59 -3.11 11.36
N ILE A 517 6.78 -2.99 10.30
CA ILE A 517 6.26 -1.70 9.83
C ILE A 517 5.50 -0.96 10.94
N VAL A 518 4.77 -1.69 11.78
CA VAL A 518 4.01 -1.11 12.91
C VAL A 518 4.89 -0.38 13.93
N ASP A 519 6.17 -0.76 14.05
CA ASP A 519 7.10 -0.16 15.01
C ASP A 519 7.91 1.00 14.41
N LEU A 520 7.76 1.27 13.10
CA LEU A 520 8.54 2.31 12.42
C LEU A 520 8.12 3.71 12.87
N LYS A 521 6.83 3.97 13.10
CA LYS A 521 6.36 5.29 13.54
C LYS A 521 7.12 5.82 14.76
N ASP A 522 7.27 5.00 15.79
CA ASP A 522 7.95 5.39 17.02
C ASP A 522 9.42 5.75 16.78
N TRP A 523 10.08 5.02 15.86
CA TRP A 523 11.45 5.31 15.46
C TRP A 523 11.56 6.59 14.63
N LEU A 524 10.65 6.79 13.66
CA LEU A 524 10.57 8.01 12.85
C LEU A 524 10.31 9.25 13.73
N LEU A 525 9.46 9.13 14.75
CA LEU A 525 9.23 10.19 15.74
C LEU A 525 10.52 10.54 16.49
N ARG A 526 11.27 9.55 16.98
CA ARG A 526 12.57 9.80 17.64
C ARG A 526 13.54 10.52 16.71
N LEU A 527 13.70 10.02 15.47
CA LEU A 527 14.58 10.61 14.46
C LEU A 527 14.22 12.04 14.07
N THR A 528 13.02 12.53 14.37
CA THR A 528 12.57 13.87 13.98
C THR A 528 12.51 14.84 15.16
N THR A 529 12.66 14.34 16.39
CA THR A 529 12.61 15.14 17.62
C THR A 529 13.92 15.19 18.40
N GLU A 530 14.81 14.22 18.20
CA GLU A 530 16.19 14.19 18.74
C GLU A 530 17.14 15.01 17.86
#